data_AF-A0A9P4U9J0-F1
#
_entry.id   AF-A0A9P4U9J0-F1
#
_cell.length_a   1.000
_cell.length_b   1.000
_cell.length_c   1.000
_cell.angle_alpha   90.00
_cell.angle_beta   90.00
_cell.angle_gamma   90.00
#
_symmetry.space_group_name_H-M   'P 1'
#
loop_
_entity.id
_entity.type
_entity.pdbx_description
1 polymer ?
#
loop_
_entity_poly.entity_id
_entity_poly.type
_entity_poly.pdbx_seq_one_letter_code
_entity_poly.pdbx_strand_id
1 'polypeptide(L)'
;MGMGGMYGGGMGMPGDPNNMSLTQSFSQSTQTTFQLIEGIVGAFGGFAQMLESTYMATHSSFFAMVSVAEQFGNLRQTLGSVLGIFTIMRWIRTAIAKLTGRPLPASSTDLTPASFAAFTGRTPDGSALPAKPSKKPFIMFMLAVFGLPYLMGKLIRTLARNQEEEQKRLIAADPMAAGETLDPNKLEFCRVLYDFAPDAAMNAQPGLDLAVKKGDMVAVLSKSDPMGNASEWWRCRSRDGRMGYLPGVYLETIQRRQPAQITAGSQPGSRAASLTQKSVALAPKVEGKAGDMGVESFQKGAFYS
;
A
#
# COMPACT_ATOMS: atom_id res chain seq x y z
N MET A 1 -57.73 -54.29 20.65
CA MET A 1 -57.96 -53.46 21.85
C MET A 1 -57.20 -52.16 21.65
N GLY A 2 -57.72 -50.94 21.63
CA GLY A 2 -59.09 -50.37 21.60
C GLY A 2 -59.05 -49.16 20.64
N MET A 3 -60.13 -48.79 19.95
CA MET A 3 -61.25 -47.97 20.44
C MET A 3 -60.75 -46.62 20.98
N GLY A 4 -61.12 -45.43 20.52
CA GLY A 4 -62.14 -44.93 19.60
C GLY A 4 -62.10 -43.39 19.72
N GLY A 5 -62.64 -42.66 18.74
CA GLY A 5 -62.64 -41.19 18.78
C GLY A 5 -63.47 -40.62 17.64
N MET A 6 -64.78 -40.60 17.87
CA MET A 6 -65.84 -40.20 16.98
C MET A 6 -66.33 -38.79 17.35
N TYR A 7 -66.73 -38.01 16.34
CA TYR A 7 -67.67 -36.86 16.36
C TYR A 7 -67.19 -35.41 16.54
N GLY A 8 -67.76 -34.57 15.67
CA GLY A 8 -67.76 -33.11 15.66
C GLY A 8 -67.50 -32.60 14.24
N GLY A 9 -68.45 -32.50 13.30
CA GLY A 9 -69.75 -31.85 13.45
C GLY A 9 -69.64 -30.35 13.14
N GLY A 10 -69.36 -30.01 11.88
CA GLY A 10 -69.22 -28.62 11.41
C GLY A 10 -69.84 -28.43 10.03
N MET A 11 -71.11 -28.02 10.01
CA MET A 11 -71.88 -27.57 8.86
C MET A 11 -71.11 -26.50 8.05
N GLY A 12 -70.86 -26.78 6.78
CA GLY A 12 -70.42 -25.79 5.79
C GLY A 12 -71.10 -26.10 4.46
N MET A 13 -72.14 -25.33 4.14
CA MET A 13 -72.84 -25.31 2.86
C MET A 13 -71.88 -25.51 1.67
N PRO A 14 -72.19 -26.37 0.69
CA PRO A 14 -71.53 -26.32 -0.61
C PRO A 14 -71.97 -25.03 -1.29
N GLY A 15 -71.14 -23.99 -1.20
CA GLY A 15 -71.34 -22.74 -1.92
C GLY A 15 -71.28 -22.99 -3.42
N ASP A 16 -72.34 -22.57 -4.12
CA ASP A 16 -72.46 -22.58 -5.57
C ASP A 16 -71.22 -21.92 -6.23
N PRO A 17 -70.46 -22.62 -7.09
CA PRO A 17 -69.28 -22.08 -7.77
C PRO A 17 -69.58 -20.86 -8.67
N ASN A 18 -70.85 -20.58 -8.95
CA ASN A 18 -71.27 -19.53 -9.87
C ASN A 18 -71.71 -18.21 -9.21
N ASN A 19 -71.66 -18.07 -7.88
CA ASN A 19 -72.04 -16.83 -7.19
C ASN A 19 -70.84 -16.11 -6.57
N MET A 20 -69.86 -15.75 -7.40
CA MET A 20 -68.76 -14.87 -7.01
C MET A 20 -69.37 -13.52 -6.57
N SER A 21 -69.33 -13.24 -5.26
CA SER A 21 -69.90 -12.01 -4.69
C SER A 21 -69.34 -10.78 -5.41
N LEU A 22 -70.20 -9.80 -5.68
CA LEU A 22 -69.86 -8.54 -6.35
C LEU A 22 -68.73 -7.79 -5.61
N THR A 23 -68.61 -8.00 -4.30
CA THR A 23 -67.52 -7.48 -3.47
C THR A 23 -66.18 -8.17 -3.76
N GLN A 24 -66.20 -9.46 -4.09
CA GLN A 24 -65.02 -10.26 -4.41
C GLN A 24 -64.54 -10.01 -5.84
N SER A 25 -65.47 -9.83 -6.79
CA SER A 25 -65.12 -9.39 -8.16
C SER A 25 -64.57 -7.96 -8.19
N PHE A 26 -65.15 -7.05 -7.38
CA PHE A 26 -64.64 -5.68 -7.25
C PHE A 26 -63.29 -5.62 -6.53
N SER A 27 -63.09 -6.45 -5.50
CA SER A 27 -61.79 -6.59 -4.83
C SER A 27 -60.71 -7.05 -5.82
N GLN A 28 -61.04 -8.01 -6.68
CA GLN A 28 -60.10 -8.55 -7.66
C GLN A 28 -59.83 -7.57 -8.83
N SER A 29 -60.83 -6.82 -9.30
CA SER A 29 -60.61 -5.79 -10.33
C SER A 29 -59.80 -4.59 -9.83
N THR A 30 -59.98 -4.22 -8.56
CA THR A 30 -59.23 -3.13 -7.94
C THR A 30 -57.77 -3.54 -7.70
N GLN A 31 -57.50 -4.80 -7.31
CA GLN A 31 -56.13 -5.33 -7.18
C GLN A 31 -55.36 -5.25 -8.50
N THR A 32 -55.97 -5.65 -9.62
CA THR A 32 -55.35 -5.53 -10.95
C THR A 32 -55.05 -4.08 -11.32
N THR A 33 -55.92 -3.15 -10.92
CA THR A 33 -55.73 -1.71 -11.19
C THR A 33 -54.58 -1.13 -10.35
N PHE A 34 -54.44 -1.55 -9.08
CA PHE A 34 -53.30 -1.18 -8.25
C PHE A 34 -51.97 -1.75 -8.77
N GLN A 35 -51.96 -3.00 -9.23
CA GLN A 35 -50.78 -3.59 -9.88
C GLN A 35 -50.39 -2.84 -11.15
N LEU A 36 -51.36 -2.33 -11.92
CA LEU A 36 -51.09 -1.51 -13.10
C LEU A 36 -50.42 -0.17 -12.71
N ILE A 37 -50.89 0.47 -11.64
CA ILE A 37 -50.29 1.72 -11.13
C ILE A 37 -48.88 1.46 -10.59
N GLU A 38 -48.68 0.37 -9.84
CA GLU A 38 -47.37 -0.03 -9.34
C GLU A 38 -46.40 -0.35 -10.50
N GLY A 39 -46.88 -0.98 -11.57
CA GLY A 39 -46.12 -1.22 -12.79
C GLY A 39 -45.73 0.07 -13.51
N ILE A 40 -46.61 1.07 -13.55
CA ILE A 40 -46.31 2.39 -14.14
C ILE A 40 -45.25 3.11 -13.28
N VAL A 41 -45.41 3.11 -11.95
CA VAL A 41 -44.45 3.74 -11.03
C VAL A 41 -43.08 3.04 -11.11
N GLY A 42 -43.06 1.71 -11.15
CA GLY A 42 -41.85 0.91 -11.35
C GLY A 42 -41.19 1.17 -12.70
N ALA A 43 -41.97 1.33 -13.77
CA ALA A 43 -41.45 1.69 -15.10
C ALA A 43 -40.84 3.10 -15.12
N PHE A 44 -41.46 4.09 -14.48
CA PHE A 44 -40.86 5.41 -14.31
C PHE A 44 -39.59 5.37 -13.44
N GLY A 45 -39.54 4.51 -12.43
CA GLY A 45 -38.33 4.25 -11.64
C GLY A 45 -37.20 3.63 -12.48
N GLY A 46 -37.51 2.64 -13.31
CA GLY A 46 -36.56 2.05 -14.27
C GLY A 46 -36.08 3.06 -15.32
N PHE A 47 -36.98 3.92 -15.80
CA PHE A 47 -36.62 5.02 -16.70
C PHE A 47 -35.71 6.05 -16.04
N ALA A 48 -35.97 6.42 -14.78
CA ALA A 48 -35.10 7.31 -14.01
C ALA A 48 -33.71 6.69 -13.80
N GLN A 49 -33.63 5.38 -13.49
CA GLN A 49 -32.34 4.67 -13.38
C GLN A 49 -31.60 4.59 -14.72
N MET A 50 -32.32 4.44 -15.83
CA MET A 50 -31.74 4.49 -17.17
C MET A 50 -31.22 5.90 -17.51
N LEU A 51 -31.94 6.95 -17.13
CA LEU A 51 -31.49 8.33 -17.28
C LEU A 51 -30.25 8.62 -16.42
N GLU A 52 -30.21 8.12 -15.18
CA GLU A 52 -29.05 8.23 -14.30
C GLU A 52 -27.83 7.52 -14.90
N SER A 53 -28.04 6.32 -15.46
CA SER A 53 -26.98 5.59 -16.17
C SER A 53 -26.50 6.32 -17.42
N THR A 54 -27.42 6.97 -18.14
CA THR A 54 -27.09 7.76 -19.33
C THR A 54 -26.30 9.01 -18.95
N TYR A 55 -26.66 9.67 -17.85
CA TYR A 55 -25.91 10.80 -17.30
C TYR A 55 -24.50 10.37 -16.90
N MET A 56 -24.37 9.31 -16.10
CA MET A 56 -23.08 8.81 -15.64
C MET A 56 -22.22 8.26 -16.78
N ALA A 57 -22.81 7.58 -17.76
CA ALA A 57 -22.12 7.12 -18.96
C ALA A 57 -21.62 8.29 -19.81
N THR A 58 -22.39 9.38 -19.92
CA THR A 58 -21.99 10.58 -20.66
C THR A 58 -20.86 11.31 -19.95
N HIS A 59 -20.96 11.48 -18.63
CA HIS A 59 -19.92 12.07 -17.80
C HIS A 59 -18.61 11.27 -17.88
N SER A 60 -18.72 9.94 -17.82
CA SER A 60 -17.57 9.03 -17.94
C SER A 60 -16.99 9.03 -19.36
N SER A 61 -17.83 9.07 -20.40
CA SER A 61 -17.38 9.11 -21.79
C SER A 61 -16.64 10.41 -22.12
N PHE A 62 -17.11 11.54 -21.59
CA PHE A 62 -16.44 12.83 -21.74
C PHE A 62 -15.05 12.80 -21.12
N PHE A 63 -14.93 12.38 -19.86
CA PHE A 63 -13.63 12.30 -19.20
C PHE A 63 -12.71 11.24 -19.79
N ALA A 64 -13.25 10.12 -20.26
CA ALA A 64 -12.47 9.14 -21.01
C ALA A 64 -11.87 9.77 -22.27
N MET A 65 -12.65 10.55 -23.03
CA MET A 65 -12.17 11.25 -24.21
C MET A 65 -11.10 12.31 -23.89
N VAL A 66 -11.27 13.08 -22.80
CA VAL A 66 -10.26 14.04 -22.33
C VAL A 66 -8.97 13.33 -21.91
N SER A 67 -9.07 12.20 -21.21
CA SER A 67 -7.90 11.39 -20.82
C SER A 67 -7.16 10.81 -22.03
N VAL A 68 -7.87 10.45 -23.10
CA VAL A 68 -7.27 9.99 -24.36
C VAL A 68 -6.52 11.13 -25.04
N ALA A 69 -7.05 12.36 -24.98
CA ALA A 69 -6.37 13.55 -25.49
C ALA A 69 -5.07 13.85 -24.70
N GLU A 70 -5.09 13.71 -23.39
CA GLU A 70 -3.88 13.82 -22.55
C GLU A 70 -2.86 12.72 -22.86
N GLN A 71 -3.33 11.47 -23.06
CA GLN A 71 -2.48 10.35 -23.47
C GLN A 71 -1.85 10.56 -24.85
N PHE A 72 -2.53 11.25 -25.76
CA PHE A 72 -1.96 11.63 -27.06
C PHE A 72 -0.78 12.60 -26.91
N GLY A 73 -0.81 13.47 -25.90
CA GLY A 73 0.32 14.33 -25.50
C GLY A 73 1.52 13.52 -25.01
N ASN A 74 1.29 12.50 -24.18
CA ASN A 74 2.34 11.57 -23.74
C ASN A 74 2.93 10.77 -24.89
N LEU A 75 2.13 10.40 -25.89
CA LEU A 75 2.62 9.75 -27.10
C LEU A 75 3.56 10.67 -27.88
N ARG A 76 3.20 11.95 -28.04
CA ARG A 76 4.07 12.96 -28.67
C ARG A 76 5.39 13.10 -27.91
N GLN A 77 5.34 13.13 -26.57
CA GLN A 77 6.55 13.20 -25.74
C GLN A 77 7.41 11.94 -25.88
N THR A 78 6.78 10.76 -25.95
CA THR A 78 7.47 9.47 -26.14
C THR A 78 8.16 9.43 -27.51
N LEU A 79 7.47 9.80 -28.59
CA LEU A 79 8.04 9.91 -29.94
C LEU A 79 9.17 10.97 -29.99
N GLY A 80 8.98 12.11 -29.31
CA GLY A 80 9.99 13.15 -29.15
C GLY A 80 11.24 12.65 -28.40
N SER A 81 11.07 11.80 -27.39
CA SER A 81 12.18 11.21 -26.64
C SER A 81 13.02 10.25 -27.48
N VAL A 82 12.38 9.48 -28.38
CA VAL A 82 13.08 8.55 -29.28
C VAL A 82 13.94 9.31 -30.28
N LEU A 83 13.40 10.37 -30.88
CA LEU A 83 14.17 11.25 -31.76
C LEU A 83 15.22 12.06 -30.99
N GLY A 84 14.91 12.49 -29.77
CA GLY A 84 15.83 13.19 -28.87
C GLY A 84 17.02 12.34 -28.43
N ILE A 85 16.84 11.04 -28.22
CA ILE A 85 17.94 10.12 -27.90
C ILE A 85 18.96 10.09 -29.04
N PHE A 86 18.50 10.14 -30.30
CA PHE A 86 19.37 10.11 -31.47
C PHE A 86 20.15 11.41 -31.64
N THR A 87 19.52 12.57 -31.38
CA THR A 87 20.21 13.87 -31.39
C THR A 87 21.24 13.97 -30.26
N ILE A 88 20.91 13.47 -29.06
CA ILE A 88 21.84 13.39 -27.92
C ILE A 88 23.02 12.47 -28.24
N MET A 89 22.77 11.28 -28.81
CA MET A 89 23.85 10.37 -29.22
C MET A 89 24.78 11.01 -30.26
N ARG A 90 24.22 11.73 -31.25
CA ARG A 90 25.00 12.46 -32.24
C ARG A 90 25.83 13.56 -31.58
N TRP A 91 25.27 14.28 -30.61
CA TRP A 91 25.98 15.33 -29.86
C TRP A 91 27.11 14.75 -29.01
N ILE A 92 26.87 13.67 -28.27
CA ILE A 92 27.90 12.97 -27.47
C ILE A 92 29.05 12.49 -28.36
N ARG A 93 28.75 11.85 -29.50
CA ARG A 93 29.80 11.42 -30.45
C ARG A 93 30.62 12.60 -30.97
N THR A 94 29.96 13.72 -31.27
CA THR A 94 30.61 14.96 -31.72
C THR A 94 31.49 15.57 -30.62
N ALA A 95 31.02 15.57 -29.38
CA ALA A 95 31.75 16.06 -28.22
C ALA A 95 32.99 15.20 -27.91
N ILE A 96 32.86 13.88 -27.97
CA ILE A 96 33.99 12.95 -27.81
C ILE A 96 35.01 13.14 -28.94
N ALA A 97 34.56 13.33 -30.19
CA ALA A 97 35.47 13.60 -31.30
C ALA A 97 36.24 14.92 -31.10
N LYS A 98 35.55 15.99 -30.69
CA LYS A 98 36.17 17.28 -30.35
C LYS A 98 37.17 17.17 -29.18
N LEU A 99 36.83 16.43 -28.13
CA LEU A 99 37.66 16.30 -26.93
C LEU A 99 38.87 15.38 -27.14
N THR A 100 38.74 14.34 -27.97
CA THR A 100 39.83 13.39 -28.25
C THR A 100 40.71 13.79 -29.45
N GLY A 101 40.45 14.95 -30.06
CA GLY A 101 41.21 15.46 -31.21
C GLY A 101 41.14 14.55 -32.45
N ARG A 102 40.22 13.58 -32.46
CA ARG A 102 40.03 12.64 -33.56
C ARG A 102 39.08 13.27 -34.59
N PRO A 103 39.30 13.03 -35.89
CA PRO A 103 38.38 13.53 -36.91
C PRO A 103 36.97 13.03 -36.61
N LEU A 104 36.02 13.96 -36.73
CA LEU A 104 34.58 13.70 -36.58
C LEU A 104 34.22 12.47 -37.41
N PRO A 105 33.67 11.39 -36.82
CA PRO A 105 33.34 10.20 -37.58
C PRO A 105 32.06 10.46 -38.37
N ALA A 106 32.22 11.03 -39.57
CA ALA A 106 31.23 11.00 -40.64
C ALA A 106 31.89 11.40 -41.97
N SER A 107 32.51 10.44 -42.64
CA SER A 107 32.29 10.30 -44.08
C SER A 107 32.44 8.83 -44.45
N SER A 108 31.44 8.29 -45.15
CA SER A 108 31.50 7.01 -45.87
C SER A 108 32.52 7.02 -47.02
N THR A 109 33.44 7.98 -47.03
CA THR A 109 34.40 8.27 -48.09
C THR A 109 35.83 7.91 -47.70
N ASP A 110 36.10 7.57 -46.43
CA ASP A 110 37.41 7.10 -45.97
C ASP A 110 37.58 5.57 -46.05
N LEU A 111 37.03 4.94 -47.11
CA LEU A 111 37.33 3.55 -47.47
C LEU A 111 38.72 3.47 -48.13
N THR A 112 39.76 3.78 -47.37
CA THR A 112 41.14 3.62 -47.84
C THR A 112 41.50 2.12 -47.91
N PRO A 113 42.25 1.64 -48.92
CA PRO A 113 42.68 0.25 -48.99
C PRO A 113 43.51 -0.20 -47.77
N ALA A 114 44.12 0.75 -47.06
CA ALA A 114 44.78 0.51 -45.77
C ALA A 114 43.80 0.10 -44.65
N SER A 115 42.57 0.63 -44.64
CA SER A 115 41.52 0.23 -43.69
C SER A 115 40.94 -1.17 -44.02
N PHE A 116 40.87 -1.53 -45.30
CA PHE A 116 40.54 -2.89 -45.75
C PHE A 116 41.65 -3.89 -45.47
N ALA A 117 42.92 -3.51 -45.63
CA ALA A 117 44.09 -4.30 -45.26
C ALA A 117 44.13 -4.59 -43.75
N ALA A 118 43.79 -3.58 -42.93
CA ALA A 118 43.67 -3.73 -41.48
C ALA A 118 42.49 -4.63 -41.06
N PHE A 119 41.39 -4.65 -41.81
CA PHE A 119 40.24 -5.54 -41.57
C PHE A 119 40.48 -6.98 -42.05
N THR A 120 41.17 -7.15 -43.17
CA THR A 120 41.57 -8.46 -43.73
C THR A 120 42.81 -9.04 -43.04
N GLY A 121 43.43 -8.28 -42.12
CA GLY A 121 44.59 -8.72 -41.34
C GLY A 121 45.84 -8.95 -42.19
N ARG A 122 45.97 -8.31 -43.36
CA ARG A 122 47.12 -8.46 -44.28
C ARG A 122 47.80 -7.13 -44.55
N THR A 123 49.13 -7.12 -44.59
CA THR A 123 49.92 -5.97 -45.05
C THR A 123 49.84 -5.84 -46.58
N PRO A 124 50.24 -4.68 -47.16
CA PRO A 124 50.42 -4.54 -48.61
C PRO A 124 51.40 -5.56 -49.23
N ASP A 125 52.19 -6.22 -48.40
CA ASP A 125 53.21 -7.22 -48.74
C ASP A 125 52.70 -8.68 -48.53
N GLY A 126 51.39 -8.85 -48.31
CA GLY A 126 50.73 -10.16 -48.19
C GLY A 126 50.89 -10.88 -46.85
N SER A 127 51.69 -10.34 -45.92
CA SER A 127 51.94 -10.94 -44.60
C SER A 127 50.79 -10.67 -43.61
N ALA A 128 50.45 -11.68 -42.79
CA ALA A 128 49.39 -11.57 -41.80
C ALA A 128 49.84 -10.71 -40.59
N LEU A 129 49.05 -9.70 -40.25
CA LEU A 129 49.27 -8.87 -39.06
C LEU A 129 48.68 -9.54 -37.81
N PRO A 130 49.39 -9.53 -36.67
CA PRO A 130 48.82 -10.01 -35.42
C PRO A 130 47.68 -9.10 -34.97
N ALA A 131 46.48 -9.67 -34.77
CA ALA A 131 45.30 -8.95 -34.30
C ALA A 131 45.53 -8.45 -32.86
N LYS A 132 45.79 -7.15 -32.72
CA LYS A 132 45.98 -6.50 -31.41
C LYS A 132 44.59 -6.35 -30.74
N PRO A 133 44.35 -6.93 -29.55
CA PRO A 133 43.05 -6.83 -28.89
C PRO A 133 42.75 -5.36 -28.54
N SER A 134 41.62 -4.85 -29.02
CA SER A 134 41.26 -3.44 -28.80
C SER A 134 40.75 -3.25 -27.37
N LYS A 135 41.34 -2.31 -26.61
CA LYS A 135 40.89 -1.96 -25.25
C LYS A 135 39.61 -1.12 -25.22
N LYS A 136 39.08 -0.72 -26.38
CA LYS A 136 37.88 0.12 -26.54
C LYS A 136 36.63 -0.48 -25.86
N PRO A 137 36.25 -1.75 -26.11
CA PRO A 137 35.12 -2.38 -25.41
C PRO A 137 35.33 -2.49 -23.90
N PHE A 138 36.57 -2.69 -23.43
CA PHE A 138 36.88 -2.75 -22.00
C PHE A 138 36.69 -1.41 -21.29
N ILE A 139 37.16 -0.31 -21.90
CA ILE A 139 36.97 1.05 -21.35
C ILE A 139 35.48 1.41 -21.33
N MET A 140 34.73 1.06 -22.38
CA MET A 140 33.28 1.28 -22.43
C MET A 140 32.56 0.47 -21.35
N PHE A 141 32.96 -0.80 -21.13
CA PHE A 141 32.41 -1.64 -20.06
C PHE A 141 32.71 -1.06 -18.67
N MET A 142 33.94 -0.63 -18.43
CA MET A 142 34.33 -0.04 -17.14
C MET A 142 33.56 1.27 -16.85
N LEU A 143 33.41 2.12 -17.87
CA LEU A 143 32.62 3.34 -17.77
C LEU A 143 31.14 3.03 -17.56
N ALA A 144 30.59 1.98 -18.16
CA ALA A 144 29.21 1.55 -17.90
C ALA A 144 29.04 1.05 -16.46
N VAL A 145 29.92 0.16 -15.97
CA VAL A 145 29.83 -0.45 -14.63
C VAL A 145 29.89 0.59 -13.51
N PHE A 146 30.75 1.61 -13.62
CA PHE A 146 30.87 2.65 -12.59
C PHE A 146 30.08 3.93 -12.91
N GLY A 147 29.92 4.26 -14.19
CA GLY A 147 29.29 5.51 -14.64
C GLY A 147 27.77 5.47 -14.59
N LEU A 148 27.12 4.35 -14.98
CA LEU A 148 25.66 4.21 -14.86
C LEU A 148 25.16 4.32 -13.41
N PRO A 149 25.69 3.60 -12.41
CA PRO A 149 25.21 3.73 -11.04
C PRO A 149 25.48 5.12 -10.44
N TYR A 150 26.59 5.77 -10.80
CA TYR A 150 26.86 7.14 -10.36
C TYR A 150 25.90 8.17 -10.99
N LEU A 151 25.64 8.06 -12.30
CA LEU A 151 24.67 8.91 -13.00
C LEU A 151 23.25 8.68 -12.49
N MET A 152 22.85 7.43 -12.26
CA MET A 152 21.56 7.10 -11.67
C MET A 152 21.44 7.68 -10.26
N GLY A 153 22.45 7.50 -9.41
CA GLY A 153 22.46 8.11 -8.07
C GLY A 153 22.30 9.64 -8.13
N LYS A 154 22.93 10.31 -9.10
CA LYS A 154 22.81 11.76 -9.30
C LYS A 154 21.46 12.17 -9.88
N LEU A 155 20.95 11.45 -10.87
CA LEU A 155 19.64 11.67 -11.51
C LEU A 155 18.50 11.45 -10.54
N ILE A 156 18.53 10.37 -9.77
CA ILE A 156 17.55 10.07 -8.71
C ILE A 156 17.57 11.20 -7.69
N ARG A 157 18.74 11.71 -7.28
CA ARG A 157 18.82 12.82 -6.32
C ARG A 157 18.24 14.13 -6.89
N THR A 158 18.37 14.36 -8.20
CA THR A 158 17.76 15.53 -8.87
C THR A 158 16.27 15.36 -9.10
N LEU A 159 15.81 14.14 -9.42
CA LEU A 159 14.40 13.82 -9.67
C LEU A 159 13.62 13.74 -8.37
N ALA A 160 14.18 13.15 -7.31
CA ALA A 160 13.55 13.06 -6.00
C ALA A 160 13.20 14.45 -5.44
N ARG A 161 14.02 15.48 -5.70
CA ARG A 161 13.71 16.86 -5.29
C ARG A 161 12.47 17.42 -5.98
N ASN A 162 12.29 17.15 -7.29
CA ASN A 162 11.12 17.61 -8.03
C ASN A 162 9.89 16.73 -7.77
N GLN A 163 10.08 15.41 -7.63
CA GLN A 163 9.02 14.47 -7.27
C GLN A 163 8.51 14.72 -5.86
N GLU A 164 9.35 15.09 -4.88
CA GLU A 164 8.87 15.46 -3.56
C GLU A 164 8.00 16.73 -3.60
N GLU A 165 8.28 17.67 -4.50
CA GLU A 165 7.46 18.88 -4.67
C GLU A 165 6.13 18.59 -5.37
N GLU A 166 6.13 17.76 -6.42
CA GLU A 166 4.91 17.31 -7.09
C GLU A 166 4.10 16.37 -6.19
N GLN A 167 4.74 15.46 -5.47
CA GLN A 167 4.10 14.56 -4.52
C GLN A 167 3.60 15.34 -3.31
N LYS A 168 4.29 16.38 -2.83
CA LYS A 168 3.71 17.29 -1.81
C LYS A 168 2.53 18.08 -2.34
N ARG A 169 2.55 18.51 -3.61
CA ARG A 169 1.39 19.16 -4.25
C ARG A 169 0.22 18.21 -4.45
N LEU A 170 0.49 16.95 -4.81
CA LEU A 170 -0.52 15.90 -4.96
C LEU A 170 -1.05 15.43 -3.60
N ILE A 171 -0.22 15.26 -2.57
CA ILE A 171 -0.65 14.95 -1.20
C ILE A 171 -1.44 16.12 -0.59
N ALA A 172 -1.12 17.36 -0.96
CA ALA A 172 -1.90 18.53 -0.58
C ALA A 172 -3.21 18.67 -1.37
N ALA A 173 -3.31 18.06 -2.56
CA ALA A 173 -4.51 18.08 -3.40
C ALA A 173 -5.43 16.85 -3.20
N ASP A 174 -4.86 15.70 -2.82
CA ASP A 174 -5.56 14.44 -2.59
C ASP A 174 -4.77 13.54 -1.61
N PRO A 175 -5.13 13.51 -0.31
CA PRO A 175 -4.45 12.71 0.71
C PRO A 175 -4.66 11.18 0.58
N MET A 176 -5.36 10.66 -0.43
CA MET A 176 -5.64 9.22 -0.58
C MET A 176 -4.86 8.48 -1.67
N ALA A 177 -4.17 9.17 -2.59
CA ALA A 177 -3.51 8.53 -3.73
C ALA A 177 -2.13 7.92 -3.39
N ALA A 178 -1.51 8.35 -2.29
CA ALA A 178 -0.29 7.71 -1.79
C ALA A 178 -0.71 6.55 -0.89
N GLY A 179 -0.60 5.32 -1.39
CA GLY A 179 -0.54 4.15 -0.52
C GLY A 179 0.54 4.39 0.51
N GLU A 180 0.11 4.78 1.71
CA GLU A 180 1.00 5.10 2.82
C GLU A 180 1.99 3.94 2.93
N THR A 181 3.28 4.27 2.94
CA THR A 181 4.28 3.39 3.53
C THR A 181 3.99 3.37 5.03
N LEU A 182 2.94 2.63 5.40
CA LEU A 182 2.40 2.54 6.73
C LEU A 182 3.48 1.95 7.63
N ASP A 183 4.09 2.81 8.41
CA ASP A 183 5.04 2.43 9.45
C ASP A 183 4.30 1.48 10.42
N PRO A 184 4.72 0.20 10.57
CA PRO A 184 4.07 -0.79 11.43
C PRO A 184 3.99 -0.38 12.91
N ASN A 185 4.73 0.66 13.30
CA ASN A 185 4.67 1.25 14.64
C ASN A 185 3.58 2.30 14.82
N LYS A 186 3.06 2.89 13.74
CA LYS A 186 1.97 3.89 13.78
C LYS A 186 0.59 3.29 13.51
N LEU A 187 0.54 2.06 13.00
CA LEU A 187 -0.69 1.32 12.77
C LEU A 187 -1.43 1.03 14.09
N GLU A 188 -2.72 1.36 14.11
CA GLU A 188 -3.63 1.04 15.21
C GLU A 188 -4.07 -0.43 15.07
N PHE A 189 -3.86 -1.22 16.12
CA PHE A 189 -4.26 -2.63 16.13
C PHE A 189 -5.59 -2.75 16.86
N CYS A 190 -6.57 -3.38 16.21
CA CYS A 190 -7.88 -3.63 16.78
C CYS A 190 -8.11 -5.13 16.96
N ARG A 191 -8.82 -5.50 18.03
CA ARG A 191 -9.37 -6.84 18.24
C ARG A 191 -10.76 -6.90 17.65
N VAL A 192 -11.04 -7.95 16.90
CA VAL A 192 -12.37 -8.20 16.35
C VAL A 192 -13.29 -8.74 17.46
N LEU A 193 -14.45 -8.11 17.66
CA LEU A 193 -15.43 -8.47 18.70
C LEU A 193 -16.43 -9.54 18.25
N TYR A 194 -16.71 -9.61 16.96
CA TYR A 194 -17.75 -10.46 16.36
C TYR A 194 -17.23 -11.19 15.13
N ASP A 195 -17.74 -12.40 14.89
CA ASP A 195 -17.46 -13.12 13.66
C ASP A 195 -18.08 -12.37 12.47
N PHE A 196 -17.27 -12.10 11.45
CA PHE A 196 -17.74 -11.46 10.22
C PHE A 196 -17.24 -12.28 9.03
N ALA A 197 -18.19 -12.91 8.34
CA ALA A 197 -17.96 -13.63 7.11
C ALA A 197 -18.71 -12.91 5.99
N PRO A 198 -18.04 -12.50 4.90
CA PRO A 198 -18.72 -11.89 3.77
C PRO A 198 -19.68 -12.90 3.16
N ASP A 199 -20.92 -12.48 2.94
CA ASP A 199 -21.95 -13.34 2.38
C ASP A 199 -21.58 -13.66 0.92
N ALA A 200 -21.30 -14.95 0.66
CA ALA A 200 -20.83 -15.44 -0.63
C ALA A 200 -21.83 -15.17 -1.77
N ALA A 201 -23.09 -14.88 -1.44
CA ALA A 201 -24.17 -14.67 -2.38
C ALA A 201 -24.30 -13.24 -2.92
N MET A 202 -23.75 -12.20 -2.26
CA MET A 202 -24.09 -10.82 -2.63
C MET A 202 -22.91 -9.85 -2.78
N ASN A 203 -21.78 -10.03 -2.10
CA ASN A 203 -20.68 -9.03 -2.12
C ASN A 203 -19.27 -9.62 -1.91
N ALA A 204 -19.05 -10.90 -2.20
CA ALA A 204 -17.73 -11.53 -2.09
C ALA A 204 -16.79 -11.16 -3.26
N GLN A 205 -16.62 -9.87 -3.54
CA GLN A 205 -15.49 -9.38 -4.32
C GLN A 205 -14.22 -9.62 -3.49
N PRO A 206 -13.26 -10.43 -3.96
CA PRO A 206 -12.04 -10.70 -3.20
C PRO A 206 -11.28 -9.39 -2.96
N GLY A 207 -11.14 -9.01 -1.69
CA GLY A 207 -10.47 -7.79 -1.27
C GLY A 207 -11.38 -6.59 -0.97
N LEU A 208 -12.70 -6.72 -1.16
CA LEU A 208 -13.66 -5.74 -0.68
C LEU A 208 -13.89 -5.93 0.82
N ASP A 209 -14.33 -7.12 1.24
CA ASP A 209 -14.63 -7.42 2.64
C ASP A 209 -13.63 -8.40 3.25
N LEU A 210 -13.25 -8.19 4.51
CA LEU A 210 -12.29 -9.06 5.20
C LEU A 210 -13.01 -10.08 6.09
N ALA A 211 -12.94 -11.37 5.74
CA ALA A 211 -13.44 -12.43 6.62
C ALA A 211 -12.58 -12.52 7.89
N VAL A 212 -13.20 -12.36 9.07
CA VAL A 212 -12.54 -12.38 10.38
C VAL A 212 -13.36 -13.14 11.42
N LYS A 213 -12.68 -13.70 12.41
CA LYS A 213 -13.31 -14.31 13.58
C LYS A 213 -13.15 -13.44 14.81
N LYS A 214 -14.06 -13.61 15.76
CA LYS A 214 -14.00 -13.02 17.08
C LYS A 214 -12.67 -13.37 17.75
N GLY A 215 -11.96 -12.34 18.20
CA GLY A 215 -10.65 -12.45 18.83
C GLY A 215 -9.46 -12.27 17.88
N ASP A 216 -9.68 -12.20 16.56
CA ASP A 216 -8.61 -11.93 15.61
C ASP A 216 -8.07 -10.50 15.77
N MET A 217 -6.78 -10.34 15.47
CA MET A 217 -6.11 -9.03 15.44
C MET A 217 -5.98 -8.53 14.01
N VAL A 218 -6.46 -7.31 13.78
CA VAL A 218 -6.35 -6.61 12.50
C VAL A 218 -5.65 -5.28 12.70
N ALA A 219 -4.90 -4.84 11.69
CA ALA A 219 -4.32 -3.51 11.66
C ALA A 219 -5.22 -2.59 10.83
N VAL A 220 -5.64 -1.46 11.41
CA VAL A 220 -6.46 -0.47 10.73
C VAL A 220 -5.55 0.39 9.84
N LEU A 221 -5.74 0.29 8.53
CA LEU A 221 -4.98 1.05 7.53
C LEU A 221 -5.59 2.43 7.31
N SER A 222 -6.92 2.52 7.21
CA SER A 222 -7.64 3.79 7.07
C SER A 222 -9.04 3.71 7.66
N LYS A 223 -9.49 4.82 8.24
CA LYS A 223 -10.87 5.04 8.73
C LYS A 223 -11.71 5.87 7.75
N SER A 224 -11.16 6.19 6.57
CA SER A 224 -11.84 6.93 5.51
C SER A 224 -12.17 6.04 4.32
N ASP A 225 -13.29 6.33 3.66
CA ASP A 225 -13.67 5.74 2.37
C ASP A 225 -12.71 6.23 1.25
N PRO A 226 -12.56 5.54 0.10
CA PRO A 226 -11.91 6.02 -1.13
C PRO A 226 -12.26 7.44 -1.60
N MET A 227 -13.32 8.07 -1.09
CA MET A 227 -13.68 9.46 -1.35
C MET A 227 -13.21 10.45 -0.26
N GLY A 228 -12.50 9.98 0.78
CA GLY A 228 -11.84 10.81 1.79
C GLY A 228 -12.71 11.17 2.97
N ASN A 229 -13.97 10.76 2.95
CA ASN A 229 -14.93 10.98 4.02
C ASN A 229 -14.71 9.96 5.15
N ALA A 230 -14.99 10.38 6.39
CA ALA A 230 -15.00 9.47 7.54
C ALA A 230 -16.05 8.37 7.32
N SER A 231 -15.62 7.11 7.38
CA SER A 231 -16.48 5.96 7.13
C SER A 231 -16.66 5.13 8.40
N GLU A 232 -17.84 4.56 8.55
CA GLU A 232 -18.11 3.53 9.56
C GLU A 232 -17.43 2.20 9.20
N TRP A 233 -17.01 2.05 7.93
CA TRP A 233 -16.27 0.90 7.43
C TRP A 233 -14.80 1.25 7.29
N TRP A 234 -13.96 0.59 8.07
CA TRP A 234 -12.53 0.83 8.13
C TRP A 234 -11.78 -0.20 7.31
N ARG A 235 -10.79 0.26 6.54
CA ARG A 235 -9.92 -0.62 5.77
C ARG A 235 -8.92 -1.28 6.70
N CYS A 236 -9.03 -2.59 6.83
CA CYS A 236 -8.23 -3.39 7.76
C CYS A 236 -7.35 -4.40 7.03
N ARG A 237 -6.22 -4.75 7.64
CA ARG A 237 -5.34 -5.83 7.21
C ARG A 237 -5.29 -6.92 8.28
N SER A 238 -5.62 -8.14 7.90
CA SER A 238 -5.45 -9.32 8.75
C SER A 238 -3.96 -9.67 8.93
N ARG A 239 -3.64 -10.43 9.97
CA ARG A 239 -2.30 -10.99 10.22
C ARG A 239 -1.76 -11.76 9.01
N ASP A 240 -2.63 -12.42 8.25
CA ASP A 240 -2.27 -13.20 7.06
C ASP A 240 -1.98 -12.34 5.82
N GLY A 241 -2.10 -11.01 5.94
CA GLY A 241 -1.83 -10.06 4.87
C GLY A 241 -3.02 -9.74 3.97
N ARG A 242 -4.16 -10.42 4.15
CA ARG A 242 -5.43 -10.10 3.48
C ARG A 242 -5.93 -8.73 3.91
N MET A 243 -6.49 -7.98 2.97
CA MET A 243 -7.07 -6.66 3.21
C MET A 243 -8.54 -6.65 2.83
N GLY A 244 -9.32 -5.86 3.54
CA GLY A 244 -10.73 -5.61 3.24
C GLY A 244 -11.32 -4.65 4.27
N TYR A 245 -12.56 -4.24 4.04
CA TYR A 245 -13.28 -3.36 4.94
C TYR A 245 -13.95 -4.16 6.06
N LEU A 246 -13.99 -3.54 7.24
CA LEU A 246 -14.67 -4.03 8.42
C LEU A 246 -15.41 -2.88 9.11
N PRO A 247 -16.65 -3.10 9.60
CA PRO A 247 -17.34 -2.10 10.41
C PRO A 247 -16.55 -1.75 11.68
N GLY A 248 -16.33 -0.47 11.94
CA GLY A 248 -15.62 0.02 13.13
C GLY A 248 -16.29 -0.42 14.45
N VAL A 249 -17.62 -0.61 14.43
CA VAL A 249 -18.38 -1.13 15.57
C VAL A 249 -18.00 -2.56 15.99
N TYR A 250 -17.36 -3.32 15.10
CA TYR A 250 -16.91 -4.69 15.38
C TYR A 250 -15.44 -4.73 15.84
N LEU A 251 -14.80 -3.56 15.94
CA LEU A 251 -13.39 -3.42 16.23
C LEU A 251 -13.19 -2.73 17.59
N GLU A 252 -12.40 -3.35 18.44
CA GLU A 252 -11.96 -2.77 19.71
C GLU A 252 -10.48 -2.37 19.60
N THR A 253 -10.18 -1.08 19.71
CA THR A 253 -8.80 -0.58 19.67
C THR A 253 -7.97 -1.13 20.84
N ILE A 254 -6.93 -1.89 20.52
CA ILE A 254 -5.94 -2.32 21.49
C ILE A 254 -4.88 -1.22 21.62
N GLN A 255 -4.91 -0.46 22.70
CA GLN A 255 -3.76 0.37 23.06
C GLN A 255 -2.59 -0.54 23.39
N ARG A 256 -1.53 -0.49 22.57
CA ARG A 256 -0.23 -1.07 22.92
C ARG A 256 0.22 -0.41 24.22
N ARG A 257 0.10 -1.10 25.35
CA ARG A 257 0.88 -0.76 26.54
C ARG A 257 2.33 -0.87 26.12
N GLN A 258 3.01 0.27 26.00
CA GLN A 258 4.46 0.27 25.92
C GLN A 258 4.93 -0.61 27.09
N PRO A 259 5.78 -1.62 26.87
CA PRO A 259 6.41 -2.27 28.00
C PRO A 259 7.05 -1.14 28.78
N ALA A 260 6.61 -0.97 30.04
CA ALA A 260 7.25 -0.04 30.95
C ALA A 260 8.74 -0.30 30.77
N GLN A 261 9.46 0.68 30.23
CA GLN A 261 10.90 0.66 30.25
C GLN A 261 11.22 0.35 31.70
N ILE A 262 11.85 -0.80 31.91
CA ILE A 262 12.47 -1.13 33.17
C ILE A 262 13.55 -0.06 33.27
N THR A 263 13.16 1.09 33.82
CA THR A 263 14.06 2.15 34.21
C THR A 263 14.93 1.46 35.24
N ALA A 264 16.08 0.97 34.78
CA ALA A 264 17.26 0.80 35.61
C ALA A 264 17.59 2.21 36.11
N GLY A 265 16.81 2.64 37.10
CA GLY A 265 17.00 3.86 37.85
C GLY A 265 18.20 3.64 38.73
N SER A 266 19.38 3.75 38.14
CA SER A 266 20.55 4.23 38.85
C SER A 266 20.21 5.65 39.32
N GLN A 267 19.52 5.75 40.45
CA GLN A 267 19.49 6.97 41.24
C GLN A 267 20.77 7.01 42.08
N PRO A 268 21.70 7.95 41.84
CA PRO A 268 22.65 8.33 42.86
C PRO A 268 21.92 9.27 43.82
N GLY A 269 21.72 8.81 45.05
CA GLY A 269 21.40 9.69 46.16
C GLY A 269 20.10 9.39 46.88
N SER A 270 20.20 9.45 48.21
CA SER A 270 19.10 9.64 49.16
C SER A 270 18.39 8.37 49.65
N ARG A 271 19.16 7.44 50.22
CA ARG A 271 18.67 6.51 51.25
C ARG A 271 19.67 6.38 52.41
N ALA A 272 19.84 7.46 53.16
CA ALA A 272 20.41 7.43 54.52
C ALA A 272 20.11 8.75 55.25
N ALA A 273 18.84 9.09 55.40
CA ALA A 273 18.42 10.23 56.24
C ALA A 273 17.03 9.97 56.84
N SER A 274 16.86 8.86 57.55
CA SER A 274 15.70 8.66 58.44
C SER A 274 15.92 7.50 59.41
N LEU A 275 17.00 7.52 60.18
CA LEU A 275 17.06 6.81 61.45
C LEU A 275 17.82 7.69 62.46
N THR A 276 17.17 7.92 63.61
CA THR A 276 17.72 8.41 64.89
C THR A 276 17.58 9.90 65.20
N GLN A 277 16.36 10.29 65.58
CA GLN A 277 16.19 11.18 66.75
C GLN A 277 16.58 10.38 68.01
N LYS A 278 17.69 10.74 68.69
CA LYS A 278 17.75 10.86 70.17
C LYS A 278 19.11 11.38 70.65
N SER A 279 19.03 12.47 71.42
CA SER A 279 19.88 12.89 72.55
C SER A 279 21.37 13.20 72.35
N VAL A 280 21.66 14.47 72.62
CA VAL A 280 22.90 15.12 73.10
C VAL A 280 23.64 14.32 74.19
N ALA A 281 24.96 14.11 74.04
CA ALA A 281 26.01 14.19 75.09
C ALA A 281 27.42 13.88 74.49
N LEU A 282 28.47 14.37 75.15
CA LEU A 282 29.83 14.68 74.65
C LEU A 282 30.85 13.49 74.66
N ALA A 283 31.86 13.59 73.76
CA ALA A 283 33.27 13.14 73.84
C ALA A 283 33.66 11.64 73.61
N PRO A 284 34.93 11.30 73.26
CA PRO A 284 36.02 12.04 72.59
C PRO A 284 36.68 11.29 71.38
N LYS A 285 37.61 12.02 70.74
CA LYS A 285 38.50 11.71 69.60
C LYS A 285 39.60 10.67 69.92
N VAL A 286 39.93 9.76 69.00
CA VAL A 286 41.27 9.13 68.87
C VAL A 286 41.61 8.83 67.41
N GLU A 287 42.83 9.22 67.02
CA GLU A 287 43.50 9.06 65.74
C GLU A 287 44.11 7.64 65.60
N GLY A 288 44.18 7.09 64.38
CA GLY A 288 44.81 5.79 64.14
C GLY A 288 45.06 5.49 62.66
N LYS A 289 46.27 5.04 62.36
CA LYS A 289 46.99 5.11 61.08
C LYS A 289 46.70 3.94 60.14
N ALA A 290 47.10 4.14 58.88
CA ALA A 290 47.09 3.17 57.78
C ALA A 290 47.97 1.94 58.03
N GLY A 291 47.49 0.81 57.53
CA GLY A 291 48.27 -0.41 57.31
C GLY A 291 47.87 -1.54 58.24
N ASP A 292 46.92 -2.36 57.81
CA ASP A 292 47.13 -3.80 57.93
C ASP A 292 46.40 -4.57 56.82
N MET A 293 47.17 -5.43 56.17
CA MET A 293 46.77 -6.37 55.13
C MET A 293 46.18 -7.61 55.78
N GLY A 294 45.20 -8.25 55.14
CA GLY A 294 44.76 -9.58 55.55
C GLY A 294 43.92 -10.25 54.48
N VAL A 295 44.51 -11.22 53.78
CA VAL A 295 43.98 -11.98 52.63
C VAL A 295 42.96 -13.05 53.07
N GLU A 296 42.09 -12.74 54.04
CA GLU A 296 41.32 -13.77 54.76
C GLU A 296 39.79 -13.68 54.62
N SER A 297 39.24 -12.90 53.70
CA SER A 297 37.78 -12.90 53.45
C SER A 297 37.35 -13.46 52.09
N PHE A 298 38.27 -14.03 51.30
CA PHE A 298 37.98 -14.60 49.97
C PHE A 298 37.41 -16.03 49.98
N GLN A 299 36.99 -16.57 51.13
CA GLN A 299 36.29 -17.87 51.18
C GLN A 299 35.19 -17.88 52.24
N LYS A 300 34.01 -17.36 51.91
CA LYS A 300 32.71 -17.70 52.53
C LYS A 300 31.61 -16.95 51.78
N GLY A 301 30.57 -17.55 51.20
CA GLY A 301 30.22 -18.94 51.05
C GLY A 301 29.26 -19.05 49.87
N ALA A 302 29.41 -20.13 49.12
CA ALA A 302 28.35 -20.66 48.30
C ALA A 302 27.15 -21.05 49.18
N PHE A 303 25.98 -21.17 48.54
CA PHE A 303 24.68 -21.58 49.07
C PHE A 303 23.91 -20.50 49.83
N TYR A 304 22.85 -19.98 49.19
CA TYR A 304 21.49 -20.25 49.65
C TYR A 304 20.53 -20.31 48.46
N SER A 305 19.62 -21.27 48.58
CA SER A 305 18.52 -21.63 47.68
C SER A 305 17.42 -20.57 47.63
#